data_AF-A0A7S6W6E2-F1
#
_entry.id   AF-A0A7S6W6E2-F1
#
_cell.length_a   1.000
_cell.length_b   1.000
_cell.length_c   1.000
_cell.angle_alpha   90.00
_cell.angle_beta   90.00
_cell.angle_gamma   90.00
#
_symmetry.space_group_name_H-M   'P 1'
#
loop_
_entity.id
_entity.type
_entity.pdbx_description
1 polymer ?
#
loop_
_entity_poly.entity_id
_entity_poly.type
_entity_poly.pdbx_seq_one_letter_code
_entity_poly.pdbx_strand_id
1 'polypeptide(L)'
;MNELLEFVQNYSRPTETHYHYAEFTKNVENIYDGFKDNFPIEMQEQLGTLIFDMEVINGLALCDWDLANRPTEWNDWNTDYKEDADNLKKQLVSILTGVQKEYIRILD
;
A
#
# COMPACT_ATOMS: atom_id res chain seq x y z
N MET A 1 -13.48 11.84 11.31
CA MET A 1 -12.04 11.69 11.03
C MET A 1 -11.89 10.36 10.30
N ASN A 2 -11.15 10.34 9.20
CA ASN A 2 -11.05 9.16 8.35
C ASN A 2 -10.13 8.13 9.03
N GLU A 3 -10.69 7.01 9.51
CA GLU A 3 -9.96 5.96 10.24
C GLU A 3 -8.78 5.41 9.42
N LEU A 4 -8.98 5.27 8.11
CA LEU A 4 -7.92 4.86 7.19
C LEU A 4 -6.78 5.89 7.16
N LEU A 5 -7.10 7.20 7.15
CA LEU A 5 -6.08 8.25 7.17
C LEU A 5 -5.30 8.25 8.48
N GLU A 6 -5.99 8.11 9.61
CA GLU A 6 -5.36 8.04 10.93
C GLU A 6 -4.42 6.84 11.02
N PHE A 7 -4.86 5.66 10.56
CA PHE A 7 -4.03 4.48 10.47
C PHE A 7 -2.78 4.71 9.61
N VAL A 8 -2.96 5.16 8.36
CA VAL A 8 -1.86 5.33 7.39
C VAL A 8 -0.82 6.34 7.89
N GLN A 9 -1.24 7.39 8.58
CA GLN A 9 -0.33 8.41 9.11
C GLN A 9 0.43 7.95 10.35
N ASN A 10 -0.19 7.11 11.19
CA ASN A 10 0.41 6.63 12.45
C ASN A 10 1.15 5.31 12.30
N TYR A 11 0.98 4.57 11.20
CA TYR A 11 1.68 3.33 10.97
C TYR A 11 3.19 3.57 10.82
N SER A 12 3.96 3.06 11.77
CA SER A 12 5.41 3.24 11.75
C SER A 12 6.04 2.36 10.68
N ARG A 13 6.83 2.98 9.80
CA ARG A 13 7.74 2.30 8.86
C ARG A 13 7.07 1.27 7.93
N PRO A 14 5.98 1.63 7.22
CA PRO A 14 5.18 0.70 6.41
C PRO A 14 5.96 0.01 5.29
N THR A 15 7.11 0.54 4.90
CA THR A 15 7.92 0.06 3.76
C THR A 15 9.34 -0.34 4.17
N GLU A 16 9.62 -0.47 5.47
CA GLU A 16 10.97 -0.80 5.95
C GLU A 16 11.43 -2.18 5.46
N THR A 17 10.53 -3.17 5.52
CA THR A 17 10.74 -4.52 4.97
C THR A 17 9.47 -5.02 4.28
N HIS A 18 9.58 -6.09 3.51
CA HIS A 18 8.42 -6.77 2.90
C HIS A 18 7.39 -7.23 3.93
N TYR A 19 7.81 -7.65 5.14
CA TYR A 19 6.87 -7.98 6.23
C TYR A 19 6.08 -6.78 6.73
N HIS A 20 6.74 -5.63 6.92
CA HIS A 20 6.05 -4.40 7.32
C HIS A 20 5.03 -3.97 6.27
N TYR A 21 5.40 -4.12 4.99
CA TYR A 21 4.51 -3.80 3.88
C TYR A 21 3.34 -4.77 3.77
N ALA A 22 3.57 -6.08 3.94
CA ALA A 22 2.51 -7.08 3.95
C ALA A 22 1.48 -6.81 5.06
N GLU A 23 1.94 -6.48 6.27
CA GLU A 23 1.06 -6.12 7.38
C GLU A 23 0.34 -4.79 7.12
N PHE A 24 1.05 -3.79 6.61
CA PHE A 24 0.48 -2.50 6.26
C PHE A 24 -0.63 -2.62 5.21
N THR A 25 -0.37 -3.28 4.08
CA THR A 25 -1.32 -3.49 2.98
C THR A 25 -2.56 -4.24 3.45
N LYS A 26 -2.39 -5.31 4.23
CA LYS A 26 -3.51 -6.04 4.82
C LYS A 26 -4.37 -5.15 5.70
N ASN A 27 -3.77 -4.33 6.57
CA ASN A 27 -4.53 -3.45 7.45
C ASN A 27 -5.22 -2.33 6.68
N VAL A 28 -4.59 -1.77 5.64
CA VAL A 28 -5.20 -0.81 4.72
C VAL A 28 -6.45 -1.39 4.06
N GLU A 29 -6.35 -2.60 3.49
CA GLU A 29 -7.47 -3.30 2.85
C GLU A 29 -8.62 -3.52 3.84
N ASN A 30 -8.34 -4.08 5.01
CA ASN A 30 -9.36 -4.37 6.02
C ASN A 30 -10.09 -3.12 6.52
N ILE A 31 -9.35 -2.03 6.78
CA ILE A 31 -9.96 -0.76 7.21
C ILE A 31 -10.74 -0.14 6.05
N TYR A 32 -10.20 -0.16 4.83
CA TYR A 32 -10.91 0.34 3.67
C TYR A 32 -12.23 -0.39 3.46
N ASP A 33 -12.26 -1.72 3.49
CA ASP A 33 -13.47 -2.50 3.28
C ASP A 33 -14.56 -2.24 4.34
N GLY A 34 -14.17 -1.99 5.59
CA GLY A 34 -15.10 -1.64 6.66
C GLY A 34 -15.72 -0.25 6.53
N PHE A 35 -15.06 0.67 5.80
CA PHE A 35 -15.43 2.09 5.76
C PHE A 35 -15.62 2.66 4.35
N LYS A 36 -15.52 1.84 3.28
CA LYS A 36 -15.53 2.31 1.89
C LYS A 36 -16.75 3.14 1.53
N ASP A 37 -17.92 2.78 2.08
CA ASP A 37 -19.19 3.48 1.84
C ASP A 37 -19.21 4.91 2.39
N ASN A 38 -18.26 5.28 3.25
CA ASN A 38 -18.11 6.65 3.75
C ASN A 38 -17.36 7.57 2.78
N PHE A 39 -16.76 7.02 1.72
CA PHE A 39 -16.10 7.80 0.68
C PHE A 39 -17.05 8.09 -0.48
N PRO A 40 -16.89 9.24 -1.17
CA PRO A 40 -17.54 9.46 -2.46
C PRO A 40 -17.19 8.35 -3.46
N ILE A 41 -18.13 7.97 -4.32
CA ILE A 41 -17.97 6.87 -5.29
C ILE A 41 -16.68 7.02 -6.13
N GLU A 42 -16.40 8.24 -6.61
CA GLU A 42 -15.19 8.53 -7.37
C GLU A 42 -13.92 8.20 -6.56
N MET A 43 -13.89 8.55 -5.28
CA MET A 43 -12.76 8.25 -4.40
C MET A 43 -12.66 6.75 -4.09
N GLN A 44 -13.78 6.03 -3.99
CA GLN A 44 -13.77 4.58 -3.81
C GLN A 44 -13.07 3.87 -4.98
N GLU A 45 -13.31 4.31 -6.22
CA GLU A 45 -12.66 3.73 -7.40
C GLU A 45 -11.13 3.96 -7.37
N GLN A 46 -10.71 5.17 -7.01
CA GLN A 46 -9.29 5.53 -6.93
C GLN A 46 -8.59 4.77 -5.80
N LEU A 47 -9.20 4.70 -4.62
CA LEU A 47 -8.66 3.96 -3.47
C LEU A 47 -8.64 2.45 -3.74
N GLY A 48 -9.70 1.90 -4.33
CA GLY A 48 -9.76 0.47 -4.68
C GLY A 48 -8.67 0.08 -5.66
N THR A 49 -8.44 0.88 -6.70
CA THR A 49 -7.36 0.64 -7.68
C THR A 49 -5.97 0.74 -7.04
N LEU A 50 -5.75 1.77 -6.22
CA LEU A 50 -4.49 1.95 -5.51
C LEU A 50 -4.19 0.78 -4.55
N ILE A 51 -5.18 0.38 -3.75
CA ILE A 51 -5.05 -0.71 -2.79
C ILE A 51 -4.76 -2.03 -3.51
N PHE A 52 -5.43 -2.29 -4.64
CA PHE A 52 -5.12 -3.44 -5.48
C PHE A 52 -3.65 -3.43 -5.95
N ASP A 53 -3.12 -2.29 -6.39
CA ASP A 53 -1.71 -2.21 -6.77
C ASP A 53 -0.76 -2.41 -5.58
N MET A 54 -1.16 -2.02 -4.36
CA MET A 54 -0.41 -2.37 -3.16
C MET A 54 -0.37 -3.89 -2.92
N GLU A 55 -1.48 -4.59 -3.14
CA GLU A 55 -1.57 -6.05 -3.05
C GLU A 55 -0.73 -6.74 -4.11
N VAL A 56 -0.66 -6.19 -5.32
CA VAL A 56 0.20 -6.71 -6.40
C VAL A 56 1.68 -6.64 -5.97
N ILE A 57 2.16 -5.49 -5.49
CA ILE A 57 3.54 -5.35 -5.00
C ILE A 57 3.81 -6.32 -3.86
N ASN A 58 2.88 -6.45 -2.91
CA ASN A 58 3.00 -7.40 -1.80
C ASN A 58 3.08 -8.85 -2.30
N GLY A 59 2.21 -9.23 -3.24
CA GLY A 59 2.18 -10.56 -3.81
C GLY A 59 3.45 -10.93 -4.57
N LEU A 60 3.95 -10.01 -5.41
CA LEU A 60 5.21 -10.18 -6.14
C LEU A 60 6.39 -10.34 -5.17
N ALA A 61 6.51 -9.44 -4.21
CA ALA A 61 7.59 -9.49 -3.21
C ALA A 61 7.55 -10.79 -2.40
N LEU A 62 6.37 -11.25 -1.96
CA LEU A 62 6.23 -12.51 -1.23
C LEU A 62 6.57 -13.73 -2.10
N CYS A 63 6.24 -13.71 -3.39
CA CYS A 63 6.61 -14.78 -4.31
C CYS A 63 8.13 -14.86 -4.48
N ASP A 64 8.80 -13.74 -4.75
CA ASP A 64 10.25 -13.71 -4.94
C ASP A 64 11.01 -14.07 -3.66
N TRP A 65 10.53 -13.60 -2.52
CA TRP A 65 11.06 -13.98 -1.22
C TRP A 65 10.94 -15.50 -0.96
N ASP A 66 9.82 -16.12 -1.34
CA ASP A 66 9.63 -17.57 -1.23
C ASP A 66 10.57 -18.33 -2.18
N LEU A 67 10.71 -17.86 -3.43
CA LEU A 67 11.63 -18.42 -4.43
C LEU A 67 13.10 -18.29 -4.01
N ALA A 68 13.45 -17.25 -3.26
CA ALA A 68 14.77 -17.06 -2.66
C ALA A 68 15.02 -17.95 -1.42
N ASN A 69 14.10 -18.89 -1.10
CA ASN A 69 14.11 -19.72 0.12
C ASN A 69 13.99 -18.92 1.41
N ARG A 70 13.18 -17.85 1.40
CA ARG A 70 12.79 -17.09 2.60
C ARG A 70 13.97 -16.57 3.44
N PRO A 71 14.93 -15.85 2.84
CA PRO A 71 16.07 -15.34 3.57
C PRO A 71 15.62 -14.40 4.70
N THR A 72 16.34 -14.44 5.82
CA THR A 72 16.09 -13.53 6.95
C THR A 72 16.49 -12.09 6.60
N GLU A 73 17.60 -11.93 5.89
CA GLU A 73 18.03 -10.66 5.30
C GLU A 73 17.75 -10.71 3.81
N TRP A 74 16.77 -9.92 3.36
CA TRP A 74 16.35 -9.90 1.96
C TRP A 74 16.53 -8.50 1.38
N ASN A 75 17.62 -8.32 0.62
CA ASN A 75 17.98 -7.02 0.07
C ASN A 75 17.16 -6.64 -1.16
N ASP A 76 16.63 -7.62 -1.88
CA ASP A 76 15.84 -7.40 -3.11
C ASP A 76 14.59 -6.56 -2.83
N TRP A 77 14.02 -6.63 -1.61
CA TRP A 77 12.99 -5.68 -1.16
C TRP A 77 13.40 -4.22 -1.39
N ASN A 78 14.62 -3.86 -0.99
CA ASN A 78 15.10 -2.48 -1.06
C ASN A 78 15.42 -2.04 -2.49
N THR A 79 15.74 -2.96 -3.40
CA THR A 79 16.11 -2.63 -4.78
C THR A 79 14.94 -2.70 -5.74
N ASP A 80 14.01 -3.65 -5.53
CA ASP A 80 13.05 -4.05 -6.55
C ASP A 80 11.61 -3.63 -6.20
N TYR A 81 11.32 -3.34 -4.93
CA TYR A 81 9.93 -3.17 -4.46
C TYR A 81 9.67 -1.94 -3.59
N LYS A 82 10.66 -1.50 -2.83
CA LYS A 82 10.47 -0.48 -1.79
C LYS A 82 10.09 0.89 -2.35
N GLU A 83 10.65 1.27 -3.49
CA GLU A 83 10.33 2.56 -4.12
C GLU A 83 8.85 2.62 -4.53
N ASP A 84 8.35 1.57 -5.18
CA ASP A 84 6.93 1.46 -5.56
C ASP A 84 6.01 1.44 -4.35
N ALA A 85 6.36 0.66 -3.32
CA ALA A 85 5.64 0.61 -2.06
C ALA A 85 5.57 2.00 -1.39
N ASP A 86 6.68 2.75 -1.37
CA ASP A 86 6.73 4.11 -0.84
C ASP A 86 5.87 5.07 -1.67
N ASN A 87 5.89 4.94 -3.00
CA ASN A 87 5.10 5.77 -3.90
C ASN A 87 3.60 5.50 -3.74
N LEU A 88 3.17 4.24 -3.67
CA LEU A 88 1.79 3.87 -3.40
C LEU A 88 1.32 4.41 -2.05
N LYS A 89 2.13 4.27 -0.99
CA LYS A 89 1.81 4.83 0.34
C LYS A 89 1.69 6.36 0.31
N LYS A 90 2.55 7.07 -0.43
CA LYS A 90 2.43 8.52 -0.60
C LYS A 90 1.14 8.90 -1.32
N GLN A 91 0.82 8.22 -2.42
CA GLN A 91 -0.42 8.47 -3.17
C GLN A 91 -1.66 8.20 -2.31
N LEU A 92 -1.66 7.15 -1.49
CA LEU A 92 -2.74 6.85 -0.55
C LEU A 92 -2.97 8.02 0.40
N VAL A 93 -1.92 8.55 1.02
CA VAL A 93 -2.03 9.74 1.89
C VAL A 93 -2.54 10.95 1.11
N SER A 94 -2.03 11.20 -0.09
CA SER A 94 -2.44 12.34 -0.92
C SER A 94 -3.93 12.28 -1.30
N ILE A 95 -4.45 11.10 -1.61
CA ILE A 95 -5.88 10.91 -1.91
C ILE A 95 -6.72 11.12 -0.64
N LEU A 96 -6.35 10.48 0.47
CA LEU A 96 -7.11 10.57 1.73
C LEU A 96 -7.10 11.97 2.36
N THR A 97 -6.10 12.79 2.05
CA THR A 97 -6.01 14.21 2.47
C THR A 97 -6.61 15.19 1.46
N GLY A 98 -7.00 14.71 0.27
CA GLY A 98 -7.56 15.55 -0.80
C GLY A 98 -6.53 16.39 -1.55
N VAL A 99 -5.22 16.16 -1.34
CA VAL A 99 -4.14 16.78 -2.12
C VAL A 99 -4.16 16.29 -3.57
N GLN A 100 -4.50 15.01 -3.75
CA GLN A 100 -4.62 14.34 -5.05
C GLN A 100 -6.05 13.81 -5.16
N LYS A 101 -6.68 13.95 -6.33
CA LYS A 101 -8.04 13.45 -6.57
C LYS A 101 -8.05 12.07 -7.22
N GLU A 102 -7.05 11.79 -8.05
CA GLU A 102 -6.99 10.61 -8.91
C GLU A 102 -5.72 9.85 -8.61
N TYR A 103 -5.81 8.53 -8.47
CA TYR A 103 -4.66 7.64 -8.42
C TYR A 103 -3.93 7.67 -9.77
N ILE A 104 -2.61 7.83 -9.72
CA ILE A 104 -1.75 7.84 -10.91
C ILE A 104 -0.93 6.56 -10.89
N ARG A 105 -1.33 5.60 -11.72
CA ARG A 105 -0.57 4.38 -11.94
C ARG A 105 0.64 4.70 -12.81
N ILE A 106 1.84 4.53 -12.26
CA ILE A 106 3.08 4.60 -13.01
C ILE A 106 3.36 3.18 -13.51
N LEU A 107 3.48 3.03 -14.83
CA LEU A 107 3.86 1.78 -15.46
C LEU A 107 5.29 1.96 -15.96
N ASP A 108 6.22 1.25 -15.33
CA ASP A 108 7.60 1.12 -15.79
C ASP A 108 7.74 0.04 -16.89
#